data_AF-A0A7W3ZFZ9-F1
#
_entry.id   AF-A0A7W3ZFZ9-F1
#
_cell.length_a   1.000
_cell.length_b   1.000
_cell.length_c   1.000
_cell.angle_alpha   90.00
_cell.angle_beta   90.00
_cell.angle_gamma   90.00
#
_symmetry.space_group_name_H-M   'P 1'
#
loop_
_entity.id
_entity.type
_entity.pdbx_description
1 polymer ?
#
loop_
_entity_poly.entity_id
_entity_poly.type
_entity_poly.pdbx_seq_one_letter_code
_entity_poly.pdbx_strand_id
1 'polypeptide(L)'
;MPEPERPVSFWDFHRISDIFAWPTRRKSLPVERPEIQWRSLKIMAEWCAHPVWFFNPYTHDVTTAVDPASPELGLSPELARDLSAWQDEWDATLDNADPVPAFPSEEAGRRFDERGWELARRVRREVPADWDVSYLSHLTRREVFLD
;
A
#
# COMPACT_ATOMS: atom_id res chain seq x y z
N MET A 1 -15.09 -4.70 47.45
CA MET A 1 -14.55 -3.51 46.78
C MET A 1 -13.86 -3.98 45.50
N PRO A 2 -14.55 -4.08 44.36
CA PRO A 2 -13.89 -4.33 43.08
C PRO A 2 -13.22 -3.03 42.58
N GLU A 3 -12.04 -3.21 41.97
CA GLU A 3 -11.18 -2.17 41.38
C GLU A 3 -11.90 -1.29 40.35
N PRO A 4 -11.46 -0.03 40.14
CA PRO A 4 -12.03 0.83 39.12
C PRO A 4 -11.67 0.32 37.72
N GLU A 5 -12.68 0.17 36.87
CA GLU A 5 -12.52 -0.12 35.45
C GLU A 5 -11.68 0.97 34.77
N ARG A 6 -10.62 0.57 34.07
CA ARG A 6 -9.82 1.47 33.23
C ARG A 6 -10.63 1.87 31.99
N PRO A 7 -10.63 3.15 31.58
CA PRO A 7 -11.33 3.57 30.38
C PRO A 7 -10.67 2.98 29.13
N VAL A 8 -11.51 2.63 28.16
CA VAL A 8 -11.13 2.12 26.83
C VAL A 8 -10.18 3.13 26.19
N SER A 9 -8.91 2.75 26.01
CA SER A 9 -7.92 3.61 25.37
C SER A 9 -7.99 3.43 23.85
N PHE A 10 -7.87 4.55 23.14
CA PHE A 10 -8.02 4.78 21.69
C PHE A 10 -7.05 4.01 20.76
N TRP A 11 -6.45 2.90 21.19
CA TRP A 11 -5.48 2.14 20.38
C TRP A 11 -5.62 0.63 20.63
N ASP A 12 -6.58 -0.01 19.94
CA ASP A 12 -6.65 -1.47 19.80
C ASP A 12 -6.63 -1.85 18.31
N PHE A 13 -5.49 -1.60 17.64
CA PHE A 13 -5.17 -2.17 16.33
C PHE A 13 -4.72 -3.62 16.51
N HIS A 14 -5.65 -4.55 16.73
CA HIS A 14 -5.40 -5.99 16.65
C HIS A 14 -6.61 -6.72 16.05
N ARG A 15 -6.88 -6.51 14.75
CA ARG A 15 -7.72 -7.45 13.96
C ARG A 15 -7.71 -7.26 12.43
N ILE A 16 -6.55 -7.27 11.77
CA ILE A 16 -6.48 -7.35 10.29
C ILE A 16 -5.55 -8.49 9.81
N SER A 17 -5.34 -9.52 10.64
CA SER A 17 -4.54 -10.69 10.23
C SER A 17 -5.36 -11.83 9.61
N ASP A 18 -6.70 -11.78 9.65
CA ASP A 18 -7.54 -12.94 9.30
C ASP A 18 -8.16 -12.88 7.88
N ILE A 19 -7.89 -11.84 7.08
CA ILE A 19 -8.51 -11.67 5.75
C ILE A 19 -7.56 -12.03 4.58
N PHE A 20 -6.24 -12.16 4.81
CA PHE A 20 -5.24 -12.28 3.75
C PHE A 20 -4.61 -13.68 3.60
N ALA A 21 -5.40 -14.74 3.72
CA ALA A 21 -4.95 -16.07 3.30
C ALA A 21 -4.97 -16.17 1.75
N TRP A 22 -3.88 -15.79 1.08
CA TRP A 22 -3.72 -15.92 -0.38
C TRP A 22 -2.86 -17.14 -0.78
N PRO A 23 -3.12 -17.79 -1.93
CA PRO A 23 -2.43 -19.01 -2.35
C PRO A 23 -0.99 -18.76 -2.78
N THR A 24 -0.14 -19.69 -2.37
CA THR A 24 1.30 -19.79 -2.61
C THR A 24 1.66 -19.84 -4.10
N ARG A 25 2.05 -18.70 -4.68
CA ARG A 25 3.11 -18.70 -5.72
C ARG A 25 4.43 -18.35 -5.06
N ARG A 26 5.04 -19.35 -4.44
CA ARG A 26 6.43 -19.28 -3.98
C ARG A 26 7.35 -19.20 -5.21
N LYS A 27 7.77 -17.99 -5.62
CA LYS A 27 9.23 -17.80 -5.75
C LYS A 27 9.71 -17.99 -4.32
N SER A 28 10.44 -19.07 -4.04
CA SER A 28 10.90 -19.38 -2.68
C SER A 28 11.55 -18.15 -2.09
N LEU A 29 10.86 -17.52 -1.12
CA LEU A 29 11.44 -16.45 -0.32
C LEU A 29 12.76 -17.00 0.24
N PRO A 30 13.89 -16.31 0.05
CA PRO A 30 15.15 -16.79 0.59
C PRO A 30 15.02 -16.98 2.10
N VAL A 31 15.79 -17.91 2.67
CA VAL A 31 15.93 -18.04 4.13
C VAL A 31 16.12 -16.64 4.73
N GLU A 32 15.40 -16.35 5.81
CA GLU A 32 15.45 -15.07 6.52
C GLU A 32 16.91 -14.64 6.71
N ARG A 33 17.28 -13.53 6.07
CA ARG A 33 18.63 -12.95 6.09
C ARG A 33 18.55 -11.60 6.79
N PRO A 34 18.67 -11.55 8.12
CA PRO A 34 18.55 -10.30 8.88
C PRO A 34 19.55 -9.22 8.45
N GLU A 35 20.62 -9.60 7.75
CA GLU A 35 21.61 -8.69 7.15
C GLU A 35 21.17 -8.07 5.82
N ILE A 36 20.16 -8.61 5.15
CA ILE A 36 19.57 -8.05 3.93
C ILE A 36 18.30 -7.30 4.34
N GLN A 37 18.35 -5.97 4.39
CA GLN A 37 17.12 -5.17 4.44
C GLN A 37 16.42 -5.27 3.09
N TRP A 38 15.66 -6.34 2.86
CA TRP A 38 14.72 -6.36 1.75
C TRP A 38 13.70 -5.26 1.97
N ARG A 39 13.75 -4.26 1.10
CA ARG A 39 12.78 -3.19 1.09
C ARG A 39 11.75 -3.54 0.04
N SER A 40 10.56 -3.78 0.56
CA SER A 40 9.41 -4.24 -0.18
C SER A 40 8.43 -3.06 -0.17
N LEU A 41 8.15 -2.51 -1.35
CA LEU A 41 7.22 -1.41 -1.53
C LEU A 41 5.91 -1.90 -2.11
N LYS A 42 4.81 -1.44 -1.51
CA LYS A 42 3.47 -1.68 -2.02
C LYS A 42 2.86 -0.35 -2.43
N ILE A 43 2.38 -0.29 -3.66
CA ILE A 43 1.67 0.85 -4.22
C ILE A 43 0.19 0.56 -4.12
N MET A 44 -0.53 1.33 -3.31
CA MET A 44 -1.96 1.18 -3.11
C MET A 44 -2.57 2.51 -2.69
N ALA A 45 -3.75 2.82 -3.21
CA ALA A 45 -4.55 3.91 -2.69
C ALA A 45 -5.32 3.40 -1.48
N GLU A 46 -5.24 4.13 -0.37
CA GLU A 46 -5.88 3.78 0.89
C GLU A 46 -6.39 5.06 1.56
N TRP A 47 -7.46 4.93 2.34
CA TRP A 47 -8.14 6.09 2.92
C TRP A 47 -7.20 6.95 3.76
N CYS A 48 -7.05 8.24 3.37
CA CYS A 48 -6.28 9.25 4.11
C CYS A 48 -4.83 8.83 4.40
N ALA A 49 -4.19 8.11 3.48
CA ALA A 49 -2.81 7.67 3.61
C ALA A 49 -1.98 8.04 2.37
N HIS A 50 -0.65 7.97 2.48
CA HIS A 50 0.21 8.06 1.31
C HIS A 50 0.09 6.78 0.44
N PRO A 51 0.27 6.89 -0.88
CA PRO A 51 0.07 5.75 -1.79
C PRO A 51 1.22 4.74 -1.81
N VAL A 52 2.32 5.02 -1.10
CA VAL A 52 3.52 4.18 -1.05
C VAL A 52 3.67 3.61 0.36
N TRP A 53 3.84 2.29 0.46
CA TRP A 53 3.91 1.60 1.73
C TRP A 53 5.14 0.73 1.80
N PHE A 54 5.89 0.80 2.90
CA PHE A 54 6.79 -0.30 3.24
C PHE A 54 5.94 -1.49 3.70
N PHE A 55 6.26 -2.67 3.18
CA PHE A 55 5.65 -3.92 3.61
C PHE A 55 6.74 -4.96 3.89
N ASN A 56 6.46 -5.87 4.81
CA ASN A 56 7.31 -7.01 5.07
C ASN A 56 6.71 -8.25 4.38
N PRO A 57 7.38 -8.84 3.38
CA PRO A 57 6.85 -10.00 2.65
C PRO A 57 6.80 -11.29 3.49
N TYR A 58 7.54 -11.35 4.61
CA TYR A 58 7.56 -12.52 5.49
C TYR A 58 6.38 -12.49 6.47
N THR A 59 6.17 -11.35 7.11
CA THR A 59 5.07 -11.18 8.06
C THR A 59 3.76 -10.80 7.36
N HIS A 60 3.80 -10.45 6.08
CA HIS A 60 2.67 -9.89 5.32
C HIS A 60 2.07 -8.66 6.00
N ASP A 61 2.90 -7.94 6.75
CA ASP A 61 2.48 -6.80 7.54
C ASP A 61 2.83 -5.52 6.79
N VAL A 62 1.85 -4.63 6.63
CA VAL A 62 2.04 -3.28 6.11
C VAL A 62 2.44 -2.41 7.29
N THR A 63 3.67 -1.91 7.28
CA THR A 63 4.22 -1.24 8.46
C THR A 63 3.86 0.23 8.46
N THR A 64 4.19 0.95 7.37
CA THR A 64 4.16 2.41 7.37
C THR A 64 3.91 2.95 5.97
N ALA A 65 2.92 3.84 5.83
CA ALA A 65 2.77 4.69 4.65
C ALA A 65 3.90 5.73 4.62
N VAL A 66 4.49 5.95 3.45
CA VAL A 66 5.66 6.80 3.25
C VAL A 66 5.30 7.90 2.27
N ASP A 67 5.72 9.13 2.58
CA ASP A 67 5.62 10.24 1.63
C ASP A 67 6.38 9.88 0.33
N PRO A 68 5.73 9.90 -0.85
CA PRO A 68 6.41 9.66 -2.12
C PRO A 68 7.62 10.57 -2.38
N ALA A 69 7.66 11.75 -1.77
CA ALA A 69 8.77 12.69 -1.85
C ALA A 69 9.92 12.39 -0.87
N SER A 70 9.80 11.35 -0.04
CA SER A 70 10.84 10.95 0.91
C SER A 70 12.15 10.63 0.19
N PRO A 71 13.28 11.24 0.58
CA PRO A 71 14.59 10.98 -0.05
C PRO A 71 15.01 9.51 0.02
N GLU A 72 14.49 8.74 0.98
CA GLU A 72 14.80 7.32 1.14
C GLU A 72 14.30 6.44 0.00
N LEU A 73 13.25 6.88 -0.72
CA LEU A 73 12.69 6.16 -1.86
C LEU A 73 13.48 6.42 -3.14
N GLY A 74 14.23 7.53 -3.20
CA GLY A 74 15.00 7.92 -4.39
C GLY A 74 14.14 8.24 -5.62
N LEU A 75 12.85 8.49 -5.45
CA LEU A 75 11.95 8.82 -6.57
C LEU A 75 12.21 10.23 -7.11
N SER A 76 11.99 10.40 -8.39
CA SER A 76 11.98 11.71 -9.03
C SER A 76 10.86 12.58 -8.45
N PRO A 77 11.06 13.92 -8.34
CA PRO A 77 10.00 14.83 -7.89
C PRO A 77 8.72 14.75 -8.74
N GLU A 78 8.87 14.43 -10.02
CA GLU A 78 7.78 14.26 -10.97
C GLU A 78 6.93 13.04 -10.63
N LEU A 79 7.56 11.87 -10.40
CA LEU A 79 6.86 10.65 -10.00
C LEU A 79 6.21 10.80 -8.62
N ALA A 80 6.92 11.41 -7.66
CA ALA A 80 6.35 11.68 -6.33
C ALA A 80 5.07 12.51 -6.41
N ARG A 81 5.07 13.58 -7.22
CA ARG A 81 3.88 14.41 -7.45
C ARG A 81 2.76 13.64 -8.14
N ASP A 82 3.08 12.82 -9.14
CA ASP A 82 2.06 12.04 -9.85
C ASP A 82 1.42 10.97 -8.96
N LEU A 83 2.19 10.36 -8.04
CA LEU A 83 1.68 9.45 -7.00
C LEU A 83 0.74 10.19 -6.04
N SER A 84 1.15 11.35 -5.53
CA SER A 84 0.29 12.15 -4.64
C SER A 84 -1.00 12.59 -5.33
N ALA A 85 -0.94 13.04 -6.58
CA ALA A 85 -2.13 13.42 -7.34
C ALA A 85 -3.07 12.24 -7.60
N TRP A 86 -2.53 11.04 -7.77
CA TRP A 86 -3.33 9.82 -7.88
C TRP A 86 -4.02 9.48 -6.56
N GLN A 87 -3.34 9.63 -5.42
CA GLN A 87 -3.96 9.48 -4.10
C GLN A 87 -5.03 10.55 -3.84
N ASP A 88 -4.78 11.81 -4.18
CA ASP A 88 -5.76 12.91 -4.01
C ASP A 88 -7.06 12.62 -4.77
N GLU A 89 -6.96 12.00 -5.96
CA GLU A 89 -8.13 11.59 -6.72
C GLU A 89 -8.91 10.47 -6.03
N TRP A 90 -8.22 9.50 -5.43
CA TRP A 90 -8.86 8.47 -4.61
C TRP A 90 -9.60 9.07 -3.44
N ASP A 91 -8.95 9.93 -2.67
CA ASP A 91 -9.53 10.56 -1.48
C ASP A 91 -10.74 11.44 -1.86
N ALA A 92 -10.72 12.07 -3.03
CA ALA A 92 -11.87 12.80 -3.56
C ALA A 92 -13.08 11.90 -3.92
N THR A 93 -12.88 10.59 -4.09
CA THR A 93 -13.98 9.63 -4.30
C THR A 93 -14.60 9.10 -3.01
N LEU A 94 -13.97 9.35 -1.85
CA LEU A 94 -14.45 8.84 -0.57
C LEU A 94 -15.54 9.75 -0.01
N ASP A 95 -16.70 9.16 0.30
CA ASP A 95 -17.72 9.84 1.09
C ASP A 95 -17.39 9.67 2.58
N ASN A 96 -17.49 10.74 3.37
CA ASN A 96 -17.31 10.67 4.82
C ASN A 96 -18.37 9.80 5.51
N ALA A 97 -19.51 9.56 4.86
CA ALA A 97 -20.58 8.70 5.38
C ALA A 97 -20.42 7.22 4.98
N ASP A 98 -19.74 6.93 3.87
CA ASP A 98 -19.46 5.58 3.39
C ASP A 98 -18.05 5.55 2.79
N PRO A 99 -17.06 4.91 3.45
CA PRO A 99 -15.67 4.90 3.01
C PRO A 99 -15.43 4.00 1.78
N VAL A 100 -16.49 3.63 1.06
CA VAL A 100 -16.38 2.94 -0.23
C VAL A 100 -16.11 3.98 -1.32
N PRO A 101 -15.05 3.81 -2.13
CA PRO A 101 -14.76 4.68 -3.26
C PRO A 101 -15.95 4.76 -4.23
N ALA A 102 -16.47 5.97 -4.44
CA ALA A 102 -17.62 6.23 -5.28
C ALA A 102 -17.20 6.90 -6.61
N PHE A 103 -16.44 6.17 -7.43
CA PHE A 103 -16.10 6.65 -8.78
C PHE A 103 -17.37 6.99 -9.58
N PRO A 104 -17.35 8.04 -10.43
CA PRO A 104 -18.53 8.50 -11.17
C PRO A 104 -19.01 7.48 -12.23
N SER A 105 -18.18 6.50 -12.57
CA SER A 105 -18.53 5.36 -13.42
C SER A 105 -17.53 4.22 -13.23
N GLU A 106 -17.90 3.01 -13.66
CA GLU A 106 -16.99 1.86 -13.68
C GLU A 106 -15.75 2.12 -14.55
N GLU A 107 -15.93 2.81 -15.68
CA GLU A 107 -14.84 3.21 -16.58
C GLU A 107 -13.85 4.17 -15.91
N ALA A 108 -14.34 5.08 -15.06
CA ALA A 108 -13.47 5.97 -14.27
C ALA A 108 -12.62 5.16 -13.27
N GLY A 109 -13.22 4.18 -12.59
CA GLY A 109 -12.48 3.24 -11.74
C GLY A 109 -11.42 2.46 -12.51
N ARG A 110 -11.74 1.93 -13.70
CA ARG A 110 -10.76 1.24 -14.57
C ARG A 110 -9.56 2.12 -14.93
N ARG A 111 -9.80 3.36 -15.36
CA ARG A 111 -8.72 4.31 -15.69
C ARG A 111 -7.90 4.70 -14.46
N PHE A 112 -8.51 4.74 -13.29
CA PHE A 112 -7.79 4.94 -12.04
C PHE A 112 -6.85 3.77 -11.73
N ASP A 113 -7.33 2.53 -11.87
CA ASP A 113 -6.52 1.31 -11.63
C ASP A 113 -5.35 1.21 -12.63
N GLU A 114 -5.62 1.48 -13.91
CA GLU A 114 -4.61 1.48 -14.98
C GLU A 114 -3.49 2.48 -14.71
N ARG A 115 -3.82 3.70 -14.26
CA ARG A 115 -2.82 4.69 -13.85
C ARG A 115 -2.05 4.28 -12.61
N GLY A 116 -2.71 3.67 -11.61
CA GLY A 116 -2.02 3.13 -10.43
C GLY A 116 -0.98 2.07 -10.83
N TRP A 117 -1.34 1.17 -11.74
CA TRP A 117 -0.42 0.19 -12.30
C TRP A 117 0.75 0.82 -13.07
N GLU A 118 0.49 1.86 -13.87
CA GLU A 118 1.54 2.60 -14.55
C GLU A 118 2.51 3.31 -13.60
N LEU A 119 2.00 3.91 -12.54
CA LEU A 119 2.80 4.54 -11.49
C LEU A 119 3.65 3.50 -10.77
N ALA A 120 3.11 2.33 -10.43
CA ALA A 120 3.88 1.25 -9.83
C ALA A 120 5.04 0.79 -10.73
N ARG A 121 4.81 0.69 -12.05
CA ARG A 121 5.89 0.38 -13.02
C ARG A 121 6.96 1.46 -13.08
N ARG A 122 6.60 2.74 -12.88
CA ARG A 122 7.58 3.83 -12.78
C ARG A 122 8.38 3.75 -11.48
N VAL A 123 7.71 3.52 -10.35
CA VAL A 123 8.38 3.29 -9.05
C VAL A 123 9.41 2.19 -9.17
N ARG A 124 9.05 1.01 -9.71
CA ARG A 124 9.97 -0.12 -9.91
C ARG A 124 11.24 0.24 -10.68
N ARG A 125 11.17 1.18 -11.63
CA ARG A 125 12.32 1.63 -12.45
C ARG A 125 13.23 2.62 -11.72
N GLU A 126 12.69 3.37 -10.76
CA GLU A 126 13.41 4.43 -10.07
C GLU A 126 14.01 3.97 -8.73
N VAL A 127 13.39 3.00 -8.07
CA VAL A 127 13.91 2.41 -6.84
C VAL A 127 15.07 1.44 -7.11
N PRO A 128 15.93 1.16 -6.10
CA PRO A 128 17.00 0.19 -6.24
C PRO A 128 16.53 -1.19 -6.73
N ALA A 129 17.36 -1.87 -7.53
CA ALA A 129 16.99 -3.11 -8.21
C ALA A 129 16.69 -4.27 -7.24
N ASP A 130 17.25 -4.22 -6.04
CA ASP A 130 17.09 -5.18 -4.94
C ASP A 130 15.83 -4.94 -4.10
N TRP A 131 15.06 -3.89 -4.40
CA TRP A 131 13.75 -3.65 -3.78
C TRP A 131 12.66 -4.37 -4.57
N ASP A 132 11.77 -5.03 -3.85
CA ASP A 132 10.55 -5.58 -4.42
C ASP A 132 9.50 -4.48 -4.51
N VAL A 133 8.74 -4.45 -5.61
CA VAL A 133 7.61 -3.52 -5.77
C VAL A 133 6.37 -4.31 -6.13
N SER A 134 5.27 -4.03 -5.45
CA SER A 134 3.96 -4.59 -5.73
C SER A 134 2.90 -3.50 -5.91
N TYR A 135 1.82 -3.84 -6.60
CA TYR A 135 0.66 -2.99 -6.79
C TYR A 135 -0.60 -3.70 -6.31
N LEU A 136 -1.42 -3.04 -5.49
CA LEU A 136 -2.75 -3.51 -5.10
C LEU A 136 -3.81 -2.84 -5.97
N SER A 137 -4.44 -3.64 -6.83
CA SER A 137 -5.59 -3.18 -7.63
C SER A 137 -6.80 -3.00 -6.75
N HIS A 138 -7.43 -1.82 -6.79
CA HIS A 138 -8.64 -1.55 -6.02
C HIS A 138 -9.85 -2.28 -6.59
N LEU A 139 -9.87 -2.52 -7.91
CA LEU A 139 -10.95 -3.22 -8.60
C LEU A 139 -10.99 -4.69 -8.23
N THR A 140 -9.82 -5.34 -8.26
CA THR A 140 -9.74 -6.79 -8.06
C THR A 140 -9.37 -7.18 -6.63
N ARG A 141 -8.89 -6.22 -5.82
CA ARG A 141 -8.30 -6.42 -4.50
C ARG A 141 -7.18 -7.45 -4.52
N ARG A 142 -6.45 -7.53 -5.64
CA ARG A 142 -5.32 -8.42 -5.84
C ARG A 142 -4.03 -7.64 -5.91
N GLU A 143 -3.03 -8.18 -5.23
CA GLU A 143 -1.68 -7.67 -5.27
C GLU A 143 -0.87 -8.36 -6.38
N VAL A 144 -0.16 -7.56 -7.17
CA VAL A 144 0.69 -8.02 -8.27
C VAL A 144 2.09 -7.51 -8.04
N PHE A 145 3.05 -8.42 -7.98
CA PHE A 145 4.48 -8.09 -7.89
C PHE A 145 5.03 -7.74 -9.28
N LEU A 146 5.85 -6.70 -9.32
CA LEU A 146 6.55 -6.26 -10.51
C LEU A 146 7.93 -6.90 -10.54
N ASP A 147 8.35 -7.39 -11.71
CA ASP A 147 9.72 -7.85 -11.96
C ASP A 147 10.67 -6.64 -12.17
#